data_AF-A0A397RZN2-F1
#
_entry.id   AF-A0A397RZN2-F1
#
_cell.length_a   1.000
_cell.length_b   1.000
_cell.length_c   1.000
_cell.angle_alpha   90.00
_cell.angle_beta   90.00
_cell.angle_gamma   90.00
#
_symmetry.space_group_name_H-M   'P 1'
#
loop_
_entity.id
_entity.type
_entity.pdbx_description
1 polymer ?
#
loop_
_entity_poly.entity_id
_entity_poly.type
_entity_poly.pdbx_seq_one_letter_code
_entity_poly.pdbx_strand_id
1 'polypeptide(L)'
;MSTIHLKISGDGRNMGQKVKHVMITIALLDDSTKLFESNYHYTTVLFSETKNYSTLKIATSSLIEELQELSNIEMIINNTCWKFELFFSSDWNKSMNILNENPTAYSGHKLPPLFNMILLENHIPDKLHIMLRITDRLWELFEFWKICDTNNWDYTFLMGDDKFHEKKTDPQYFHSKAKVWYELFLKKTEVDSETNVILVQEFYCSSDVTPYIHVLISHVWEFMLKHQRWGLNAFSCSAVEKKIMTMSVIFLKNS
;
A
#
# COMPACT_ATOMS: atom_id res chain seq x y z
N MET A 1 -12.48 14.40 -24.63
CA MET A 1 -11.08 14.46 -24.21
C MET A 1 -10.81 13.20 -23.40
N SER A 2 -9.74 12.48 -23.70
CA SER A 2 -9.47 11.18 -23.09
C SER A 2 -8.28 11.27 -22.13
N THR A 3 -8.27 10.46 -21.08
CA THR A 3 -7.21 10.47 -20.06
C THR A 3 -6.53 9.11 -20.00
N ILE A 4 -5.20 9.12 -20.00
CA ILE A 4 -4.33 7.96 -19.73
C ILE A 4 -3.87 8.06 -18.27
N HIS A 5 -4.09 6.99 -17.51
CA HIS A 5 -3.71 6.92 -16.11
C HIS A 5 -2.46 6.07 -15.96
N LEU A 6 -1.38 6.67 -15.47
CA LEU A 6 -0.10 6.00 -15.26
C LEU A 6 0.13 5.75 -13.77
N LYS A 7 0.48 4.53 -13.43
CA LYS A 7 0.87 4.14 -12.07
C LYS A 7 2.39 4.04 -11.99
N ILE A 8 2.98 4.85 -11.15
CA ILE A 8 4.40 4.78 -10.78
C ILE A 8 4.50 3.94 -9.52
N SER A 9 5.45 3.00 -9.49
CA SER A 9 5.66 2.17 -8.31
C SER A 9 7.13 1.92 -8.05
N GLY A 10 7.51 1.96 -6.78
CA GLY A 10 8.87 1.77 -6.33
C GLY A 10 8.96 0.74 -5.23
N ASP A 11 9.87 -0.23 -5.39
CA ASP A 11 10.26 -1.15 -4.33
C ASP A 11 11.79 -1.30 -4.35
N GLY A 12 12.39 -1.59 -3.21
CA GLY A 12 13.81 -1.89 -3.15
C GLY A 12 14.13 -3.08 -2.28
N ARG A 13 14.93 -3.99 -2.83
CA ARG A 13 15.38 -5.23 -2.19
C ARG A 13 16.88 -5.27 -1.95
N ASN A 14 17.26 -6.02 -0.93
CA ASN A 14 18.66 -6.39 -0.70
C ASN A 14 19.03 -7.54 -1.64
N MET A 15 20.19 -7.45 -2.27
CA MET A 15 20.80 -8.53 -3.04
C MET A 15 22.14 -8.92 -2.41
N GLY A 16 22.16 -10.11 -1.79
CA GLY A 16 23.29 -10.56 -0.97
C GLY A 16 23.47 -9.70 0.29
N GLN A 17 24.70 -9.68 0.84
CA GLN A 17 24.99 -8.97 2.09
C GLN A 17 25.25 -7.45 1.91
N LYS A 18 25.44 -6.94 0.68
CA LYS A 18 26.04 -5.60 0.48
C LYS A 18 25.34 -4.64 -0.49
N VAL A 19 24.51 -5.09 -1.44
CA VAL A 19 23.92 -4.19 -2.44
C VAL A 19 22.41 -4.10 -2.25
N LYS A 20 21.88 -2.89 -2.14
CA LYS A 20 20.43 -2.65 -2.21
C LYS A 20 20.11 -2.11 -3.59
N HIS A 21 19.14 -2.73 -4.25
CA HIS A 21 18.59 -2.20 -5.48
C HIS A 21 17.25 -1.55 -5.19
N VAL A 22 17.03 -0.37 -5.73
CA VAL A 22 15.72 0.30 -5.81
C VAL A 22 15.30 0.29 -7.27
N MET A 23 14.11 -0.23 -7.54
CA MET A 23 13.51 -0.23 -8.86
C MET A 23 12.30 0.68 -8.85
N ILE A 24 12.21 1.58 -9.83
CA ILE A 24 11.02 2.35 -10.11
C ILE A 24 10.47 1.88 -11.45
N THR A 25 9.15 1.70 -11.47
CA THR A 25 8.40 1.19 -12.61
C THR A 25 7.23 2.08 -12.93
N ILE A 26 6.78 2.05 -14.19
CA ILE A 26 5.55 2.68 -14.66
C ILE A 26 4.68 1.61 -15.32
N ALA A 27 3.41 1.58 -14.96
CA ALA A 27 2.39 0.71 -15.57
C ALA A 27 1.19 1.54 -16.04
N LEU A 28 0.50 1.05 -17.07
CA LEU A 28 -0.74 1.63 -17.54
C LEU A 28 -1.89 1.15 -16.64
N LEU A 29 -2.46 2.05 -15.85
CA LEU A 29 -3.54 1.73 -14.91
C LEU A 29 -4.86 1.40 -15.64
N ASP A 30 -5.04 1.93 -16.85
CA ASP A 30 -6.19 1.65 -17.71
C ASP A 30 -6.21 0.22 -18.26
N ASP A 31 -5.07 -0.47 -18.36
CA ASP A 31 -5.00 -1.87 -18.78
C ASP A 31 -5.12 -2.81 -17.57
N SER A 32 -6.32 -2.85 -16.99
CA SER A 32 -6.61 -3.63 -15.77
C SER A 32 -6.30 -5.12 -15.88
N THR A 33 -6.29 -5.68 -17.10
CA THR A 33 -6.00 -7.10 -17.32
C THR A 33 -4.52 -7.41 -17.15
N LYS A 34 -3.65 -6.48 -17.55
CA LYS A 34 -2.19 -6.68 -17.58
C LYS A 34 -1.49 -6.05 -16.38
N LEU A 35 -2.22 -5.27 -15.58
CA LEU A 35 -1.70 -4.59 -14.40
C LEU A 35 -1.10 -5.55 -13.35
N PHE A 36 -1.48 -6.83 -13.35
CA PHE A 36 -0.97 -7.85 -12.45
C PHE A 36 0.26 -8.61 -12.98
N GLU A 37 0.62 -8.37 -14.24
CA GLU A 37 1.74 -9.00 -14.92
C GLU A 37 2.99 -8.12 -14.84
N SER A 38 4.09 -8.67 -14.33
CA SER A 38 5.35 -7.93 -14.16
C SER A 38 5.94 -7.35 -15.45
N ASN A 39 5.58 -7.91 -16.61
CA ASN A 39 6.08 -7.48 -17.92
C ASN A 39 5.50 -6.13 -18.37
N TYR A 40 4.36 -5.71 -17.79
CA TYR A 40 3.70 -4.44 -18.09
C TYR A 40 3.99 -3.35 -17.06
N HIS A 41 4.89 -3.64 -16.13
CA HIS A 41 5.51 -2.66 -15.22
C HIS A 41 6.87 -2.30 -15.79
N TYR A 42 6.94 -1.27 -16.63
CA TYR A 42 8.16 -0.89 -17.34
C TYR A 42 9.15 -0.24 -16.38
N THR A 43 10.38 -0.76 -16.32
CA THR A 43 11.40 -0.23 -15.41
C THR A 43 11.96 1.05 -16.01
N THR A 44 11.87 2.15 -15.25
CA THR A 44 12.38 3.46 -15.66
C THR A 44 13.67 3.83 -14.91
N VAL A 45 13.78 3.42 -13.64
CA VAL A 45 14.98 3.62 -12.83
C VAL A 45 15.37 2.32 -12.17
N LEU A 46 16.65 1.96 -12.30
CA LEU A 46 17.30 0.93 -11.52
C LEU A 46 18.51 1.54 -10.82
N PHE A 47 18.43 1.65 -9.50
CA PHE A 47 19.42 2.30 -8.67
C PHE A 47 20.04 1.30 -7.69
N SER A 48 21.36 1.29 -7.54
CA SER A 48 22.09 0.22 -6.85
C SER A 48 23.04 0.78 -5.78
N GLU A 49 22.51 1.43 -4.75
CA GLU A 49 23.31 1.92 -3.61
C GLU A 49 22.55 1.79 -2.29
N THR A 50 23.21 2.11 -1.17
CA THR A 50 22.56 2.20 0.14
C THR A 50 21.44 3.25 0.06
N LYS A 51 20.18 2.85 0.36
CA LYS A 51 18.97 3.70 0.28
C LYS A 51 19.17 5.03 1.03
N ASN A 52 19.67 6.05 0.34
CA ASN A 52 19.74 7.43 0.81
C ASN A 52 18.83 8.29 -0.08
N TYR A 53 17.95 9.07 0.54
CA TYR A 53 17.02 9.95 -0.14
C TYR A 53 17.72 10.94 -1.08
N SER A 54 18.87 11.49 -0.69
CA SER A 54 19.59 12.47 -1.53
C SER A 54 20.02 11.86 -2.85
N THR A 55 20.57 10.65 -2.82
CA THR A 55 21.04 9.98 -4.02
C THR A 55 19.88 9.49 -4.87
N LEU A 56 18.82 8.97 -4.24
CA LEU A 56 17.61 8.58 -4.96
C LEU A 56 16.97 9.79 -5.66
N LYS A 57 16.89 10.94 -4.99
CA LYS A 57 16.36 12.19 -5.57
C LYS A 57 17.15 12.63 -6.80
N ILE A 58 18.48 12.52 -6.76
CA ILE A 58 19.34 12.82 -7.91
C ILE A 58 19.11 11.78 -9.02
N ALA A 59 19.05 10.49 -8.68
CA ALA A 59 18.84 9.42 -9.65
C ALA A 59 17.47 9.49 -10.35
N THR A 60 16.47 10.09 -9.70
CA THR A 60 15.11 10.22 -10.26
C THR A 60 14.81 11.61 -10.82
N SER A 61 15.75 12.56 -10.80
CA SER A 61 15.44 13.96 -11.16
C SER A 61 14.96 14.10 -12.61
N SER A 62 15.65 13.46 -13.56
CA SER A 62 15.25 13.49 -14.97
C SER A 62 13.88 12.87 -15.19
N LEU A 63 13.60 11.72 -14.56
CA LEU A 63 12.29 11.08 -14.62
C LEU A 63 11.18 11.99 -14.07
N ILE A 64 11.45 12.69 -12.97
CA ILE A 64 10.48 13.61 -12.36
C ILE A 64 10.17 14.77 -13.31
N GLU A 65 11.18 15.36 -13.93
CA GLU A 65 11.02 16.44 -14.91
C GLU A 65 10.19 15.97 -16.12
N GLU A 66 10.52 14.82 -16.71
CA GLU A 66 9.77 14.24 -17.83
C GLU A 66 8.30 13.96 -17.47
N LEU A 67 8.04 13.44 -16.27
CA LEU A 67 6.68 13.18 -15.79
C LEU A 67 5.89 14.46 -15.54
N GLN A 68 6.54 15.51 -15.04
CA GLN A 68 5.92 16.83 -14.86
C GLN A 68 5.52 17.43 -16.19
N GLU A 69 6.42 17.41 -17.19
CA GLU A 69 6.11 17.85 -18.54
C GLU A 69 4.94 17.05 -19.13
N LEU A 70 4.99 15.71 -19.02
CA LEU A 70 3.94 14.82 -19.51
C LEU A 70 2.56 15.13 -18.90
N SER A 71 2.51 15.47 -17.61
CA SER A 71 1.26 15.82 -16.93
C SER A 71 0.68 17.19 -17.35
N ASN A 72 1.51 18.06 -17.92
CA ASN A 72 1.14 19.42 -18.33
C ASN A 72 0.80 19.54 -19.82
N ILE A 73 1.21 18.57 -20.64
CA ILE A 73 0.96 18.56 -22.08
C ILE A 73 -0.31 17.79 -22.45
N GLU A 74 -0.88 18.17 -23.59
CA GLU A 74 -1.93 17.42 -24.26
C GLU A 74 -1.34 16.76 -25.51
N MET A 75 -1.51 15.44 -25.65
CA MET A 75 -0.96 14.68 -26.78
C MET A 75 -2.07 14.28 -27.76
N ILE A 76 -1.87 14.55 -29.06
CA ILE A 76 -2.81 14.11 -30.10
C ILE A 76 -2.30 12.79 -30.69
N ILE A 77 -3.04 11.71 -30.45
CA ILE A 77 -2.75 10.37 -30.99
C ILE A 77 -4.02 9.88 -31.69
N ASN A 78 -3.93 9.52 -32.97
CA ASN A 78 -5.07 9.05 -33.78
C ASN A 78 -6.29 9.99 -33.70
N ASN A 79 -6.07 11.29 -33.91
CA ASN A 79 -7.07 12.36 -33.82
C ASN A 79 -7.76 12.49 -32.45
N THR A 80 -7.26 11.81 -31.42
CA THR A 80 -7.76 11.90 -30.06
C THR A 80 -6.78 12.70 -29.22
N CYS A 81 -7.28 13.70 -28.50
CA CYS A 81 -6.51 14.47 -27.53
C CYS A 81 -6.48 13.75 -26.17
N TRP A 82 -5.27 13.45 -25.70
CA TRP A 82 -4.98 12.70 -24.49
C TRP A 82 -4.32 13.58 -23.43
N LYS A 83 -4.81 13.46 -22.19
CA LYS A 83 -4.18 13.95 -20.96
C LYS A 83 -3.59 12.79 -20.17
N PHE A 84 -2.60 13.10 -19.34
CA PHE A 84 -1.97 12.12 -18.46
C PHE A 84 -2.28 12.44 -17.01
N GLU A 85 -2.74 11.44 -16.28
CA GLU A 85 -2.90 11.51 -14.83
C GLU A 85 -1.96 10.50 -14.18
N LEU A 86 -1.22 10.96 -13.17
CA LEU A 86 -0.19 10.18 -12.50
C LEU A 86 -0.68 9.72 -11.13
N PHE A 87 -0.37 8.46 -10.81
CA PHE A 87 -0.59 7.83 -9.52
C PHE A 87 0.72 7.26 -9.02
N PHE A 88 0.96 7.33 -7.72
CA PHE A 88 2.12 6.72 -7.10
C PHE A 88 1.68 5.64 -6.13
N SER A 89 2.36 4.50 -6.13
CA SER A 89 2.14 3.46 -5.13
C SER A 89 3.45 2.86 -4.65
N SER A 90 3.57 2.75 -3.33
CA SER A 90 4.72 2.13 -2.69
C SER A 90 4.32 1.59 -1.33
N ASP A 91 5.22 0.83 -0.72
CA ASP A 91 5.14 0.47 0.69
C ASP A 91 4.86 1.72 1.52
N TRP A 92 3.89 1.60 2.43
CA TRP A 92 3.55 2.70 3.32
C TRP A 92 4.72 2.95 4.27
N ASN A 93 5.42 4.07 4.07
CA ASN A 93 6.38 4.56 5.05
C ASN A 93 5.71 5.63 5.92
N LYS A 94 6.05 5.70 7.21
CA LYS A 94 5.50 6.65 8.20
C LYS A 94 5.45 8.10 7.69
N SER A 95 6.31 8.46 6.73
CA SER A 95 6.33 9.72 6.00
C SER A 95 4.99 10.13 5.37
N MET A 96 4.11 9.18 5.05
CA MET A 96 2.81 9.48 4.43
C MET A 96 1.80 10.12 5.40
N ASN A 97 1.83 9.72 6.68
CA ASN A 97 1.02 10.34 7.75
C ASN A 97 1.42 11.81 8.01
N ILE A 98 2.70 12.13 7.78
CA ILE A 98 3.29 13.44 8.13
C ILE A 98 2.75 14.56 7.22
N LEU A 99 2.24 14.21 6.04
CA LEU A 99 1.73 15.17 5.06
C LEU A 99 0.29 15.61 5.33
N ASN A 100 -0.49 14.82 6.08
CA ASN A 100 -1.92 15.11 6.31
C ASN A 100 -2.20 15.94 7.57
N GLU A 101 -1.36 15.91 8.61
CA GLU A 101 -1.77 16.47 9.91
C GLU A 101 -0.94 17.64 10.44
N ASN A 102 0.34 17.77 10.10
CA ASN A 102 1.19 18.96 10.32
C ASN A 102 2.66 18.59 10.04
N PRO A 103 3.38 19.25 9.11
CA PRO A 103 4.80 18.98 8.84
C PRO A 103 5.72 19.17 10.06
N THR A 104 5.25 19.87 11.10
CA THR A 104 6.01 20.27 12.29
C THR A 104 5.69 19.44 13.53
N ALA A 105 4.72 18.51 13.50
CA ALA A 105 4.23 17.81 14.69
C ALA A 105 5.21 16.78 15.28
N TYR A 106 6.20 16.31 14.49
CA TYR A 106 7.19 15.34 14.94
C TYR A 106 8.60 15.74 14.48
N SER A 107 9.51 15.97 15.44
CA SER A 107 10.90 16.33 15.17
C SER A 107 11.68 15.14 14.59
N GLY A 108 11.61 14.93 13.27
CA GLY A 108 12.37 13.86 12.62
C GLY A 108 12.32 13.82 11.10
N HIS A 109 11.31 14.42 10.46
CA HIS A 109 11.08 14.23 9.01
C HIS A 109 10.79 15.58 8.32
N LYS A 110 11.77 16.09 7.56
CA LYS A 110 11.75 17.41 6.89
C LYS A 110 11.75 17.35 5.36
N LEU A 111 11.54 16.17 4.75
CA LEU A 111 11.74 15.97 3.31
C LEU A 111 10.40 15.76 2.59
N PRO A 112 10.17 16.43 1.44
CA PRO A 112 8.95 16.26 0.66
C PRO A 112 8.88 14.86 0.02
N PRO A 113 7.70 14.44 -0.49
CA PRO A 113 7.59 13.24 -1.32
C PRO A 113 8.58 13.28 -2.49
N LEU A 114 9.11 12.11 -2.87
CA LEU A 114 9.98 11.98 -4.04
C LEU A 114 9.27 12.44 -5.31
N PHE A 115 7.99 12.08 -5.46
CA PHE A 115 7.10 12.50 -6.55
C PHE A 115 6.11 13.56 -6.06
N ASN A 116 6.62 14.72 -5.64
CA ASN A 116 5.81 15.81 -5.10
C ASN A 116 4.89 16.50 -6.13
N MET A 117 5.08 16.25 -7.42
CA MET A 117 4.19 16.71 -8.48
C MET A 117 2.87 15.93 -8.55
N ILE A 118 2.84 14.73 -7.97
CA ILE A 118 1.63 13.90 -7.92
C ILE A 118 0.80 14.39 -6.74
N LEU A 119 -0.49 14.69 -6.99
CA LEU A 119 -1.43 15.10 -5.96
C LEU A 119 -1.47 14.06 -4.85
N LEU A 120 -1.48 14.51 -3.59
CA LEU A 120 -1.39 13.62 -2.42
C LEU A 120 -2.45 12.51 -2.43
N GLU A 121 -3.64 12.85 -2.92
CA GLU A 121 -4.78 11.97 -3.09
C GLU A 121 -4.63 10.88 -4.17
N ASN A 122 -3.57 10.95 -4.98
CA ASN A 122 -3.13 9.97 -5.97
C ASN A 122 -1.85 9.24 -5.53
N HIS A 123 -1.39 9.46 -4.30
CA HIS A 123 -0.40 8.59 -3.66
C HIS A 123 -1.11 7.53 -2.83
N ILE A 124 -0.85 6.28 -3.16
CA ILE A 124 -1.71 5.17 -2.79
C ILE A 124 -0.86 4.11 -2.10
N PRO A 125 -1.17 3.77 -0.85
CA PRO A 125 -0.40 2.75 -0.16
C PRO A 125 -0.51 1.42 -0.90
N ASP A 126 0.59 0.67 -0.92
CA ASP A 126 0.56 -0.68 -1.46
C ASP A 126 -0.40 -1.57 -0.63
N LYS A 127 -1.44 -2.05 -1.30
CA LYS A 127 -2.40 -3.00 -0.76
C LYS A 127 -1.71 -4.22 -0.15
N LEU A 128 -0.72 -4.81 -0.83
CA LEU A 128 -0.09 -6.05 -0.36
C LEU A 128 0.57 -5.83 1.00
N HIS A 129 1.36 -4.77 1.13
CA HIS A 129 2.04 -4.45 2.36
C HIS A 129 1.09 -4.03 3.49
N ILE A 130 0.02 -3.27 3.20
CA ILE A 130 -1.01 -3.00 4.22
C ILE A 130 -1.58 -4.32 4.74
N MET A 131 -1.99 -5.22 3.82
CA MET A 131 -2.63 -6.48 4.18
C MET A 131 -1.70 -7.37 4.98
N LEU A 132 -0.43 -7.54 4.56
CA LEU A 132 0.55 -8.32 5.31
C LEU A 132 0.74 -7.79 6.73
N ARG A 133 0.87 -6.46 6.91
CA ARG A 133 1.06 -5.86 8.24
C ARG A 133 -0.13 -6.04 9.16
N ILE A 134 -1.33 -6.03 8.60
CA ILE A 134 -2.56 -6.29 9.37
C ILE A 134 -2.66 -7.78 9.67
N THR A 135 -2.47 -8.65 8.68
CA THR A 135 -2.54 -10.11 8.84
C THR A 135 -1.51 -10.61 9.84
N ASP A 136 -0.28 -10.07 9.87
CA ASP A 136 0.71 -10.41 10.90
C ASP A 136 0.15 -10.18 12.33
N ARG A 137 -0.54 -9.04 12.54
CA ARG A 137 -1.18 -8.70 13.82
C ARG A 137 -2.43 -9.52 14.10
N LEU A 138 -3.18 -9.90 13.06
CA LEU A 138 -4.34 -10.78 13.16
C LEU A 138 -3.94 -12.24 13.41
N TRP A 139 -2.79 -12.68 12.91
CA TRP A 139 -2.28 -14.02 13.11
C TRP A 139 -1.80 -14.21 14.55
N GLU A 140 -1.19 -13.18 15.15
CA GLU A 140 -0.92 -13.11 16.60
C GLU A 140 -2.21 -13.33 17.42
N LEU A 141 -3.34 -12.77 16.96
CA LEU A 141 -4.67 -12.93 17.57
C LEU A 141 -5.28 -14.33 17.35
N PHE A 142 -5.14 -14.91 16.15
CA PHE A 142 -5.74 -16.19 15.78
C PHE A 142 -5.07 -17.38 16.48
N GLU A 143 -3.73 -17.43 16.50
CA GLU A 143 -2.99 -18.46 17.25
C GLU A 143 -3.36 -18.43 18.74
N PHE A 144 -3.65 -17.24 19.27
CA PHE A 144 -4.11 -17.06 20.65
C PHE A 144 -5.53 -17.61 20.88
N TRP A 145 -6.51 -17.31 20.03
CA TRP A 145 -7.88 -17.83 20.17
C TRP A 145 -7.96 -19.35 20.02
N LYS A 146 -7.07 -19.94 19.21
CA LYS A 146 -6.89 -21.39 19.11
C LYS A 146 -6.38 -22.02 20.42
N ILE A 147 -5.61 -21.27 21.22
CA ILE A 147 -5.17 -21.68 22.57
C ILE A 147 -6.31 -21.57 23.59
N CYS A 148 -7.24 -20.62 23.40
CA CYS A 148 -8.40 -20.39 24.28
C CYS A 148 -9.65 -21.22 23.92
N ASP A 149 -9.56 -22.15 22.96
CA ASP A 149 -10.61 -23.12 22.58
C ASP A 149 -11.96 -22.50 22.17
N THR A 150 -11.93 -21.28 21.63
CA THR A 150 -13.12 -20.56 21.18
C THR A 150 -13.33 -20.75 19.67
N ASN A 151 -14.12 -21.76 19.31
CA ASN A 151 -14.45 -22.16 17.92
C ASN A 151 -15.27 -21.15 17.09
N ASN A 152 -15.36 -19.87 17.49
CA ASN A 152 -16.28 -18.88 16.91
C ASN A 152 -15.59 -17.76 16.09
N TRP A 153 -14.28 -17.82 15.85
CA TRP A 153 -13.61 -16.80 15.03
C TRP A 153 -13.71 -17.14 13.54
N ASP A 154 -14.55 -16.40 12.81
CA ASP A 154 -14.67 -16.53 11.36
C ASP A 154 -13.67 -15.60 10.64
N TYR A 155 -12.45 -16.11 10.42
CA TYR A 155 -11.34 -15.45 9.72
C TYR A 155 -11.73 -14.91 8.32
N THR A 156 -12.79 -15.45 7.71
CA THR A 156 -13.21 -15.14 6.34
C THR A 156 -13.85 -13.76 6.17
N PHE A 157 -14.17 -13.04 7.26
CA PHE A 157 -15.08 -11.90 7.13
C PHE A 157 -14.46 -10.61 6.56
N LEU A 158 -13.21 -10.30 6.89
CA LEU A 158 -12.52 -9.06 6.50
C LEU A 158 -11.39 -9.25 5.49
N MET A 159 -10.72 -10.42 5.51
CA MET A 159 -9.45 -10.66 4.81
C MET A 159 -9.45 -11.96 4.01
N GLY A 160 -10.63 -12.51 3.68
CA GLY A 160 -10.71 -13.59 2.70
C GLY A 160 -10.18 -13.09 1.35
N ASP A 161 -9.23 -13.83 0.77
CA ASP A 161 -8.66 -13.52 -0.55
C ASP A 161 -9.79 -13.27 -1.58
N ASP A 162 -10.88 -14.03 -1.47
CA ASP A 162 -12.09 -13.95 -2.29
C ASP A 162 -12.76 -12.56 -2.26
N LYS A 163 -12.81 -11.87 -1.12
CA LYS A 163 -13.49 -10.56 -1.00
C LYS A 163 -12.68 -9.38 -1.49
N PHE A 164 -11.36 -9.50 -1.56
CA PHE A 164 -10.53 -8.46 -2.17
C PHE A 164 -10.35 -8.66 -3.68
N HIS A 165 -10.62 -9.85 -4.21
CA HIS A 165 -10.55 -10.14 -5.64
C HIS A 165 -11.75 -9.60 -6.44
N GLU A 166 -12.87 -9.28 -5.79
CA GLU A 166 -14.04 -8.77 -6.48
C GLU A 166 -13.99 -7.26 -6.70
N LYS A 167 -14.28 -6.82 -7.94
CA LYS A 167 -14.52 -5.43 -8.34
C LYS A 167 -15.71 -4.75 -7.60
N LYS A 168 -16.26 -5.37 -6.55
CA LYS A 168 -17.60 -5.11 -6.00
C LYS A 168 -17.67 -4.95 -4.49
N THR A 169 -16.55 -4.89 -3.77
CA THR A 169 -16.61 -4.66 -2.32
C THR A 169 -17.11 -3.24 -2.08
N ASP A 170 -18.33 -3.12 -1.56
CA ASP A 170 -18.95 -1.84 -1.24
C ASP A 170 -18.09 -1.12 -0.17
N PRO A 171 -17.62 0.12 -0.44
CA PRO A 171 -16.74 0.83 0.48
C PRO A 171 -17.37 1.08 1.85
N GLN A 172 -18.69 1.34 1.90
CA GLN A 172 -19.39 1.58 3.15
C GLN A 172 -19.49 0.30 3.98
N TYR A 173 -19.80 -0.82 3.34
CA TYR A 173 -19.77 -2.14 3.96
C TYR A 173 -18.38 -2.48 4.51
N PHE A 174 -17.32 -2.23 3.73
CA PHE A 174 -15.94 -2.40 4.19
C PHE A 174 -15.67 -1.57 5.45
N HIS A 175 -16.05 -0.28 5.44
CA HIS A 175 -15.89 0.62 6.58
C HIS A 175 -16.60 0.10 7.83
N SER A 176 -17.86 -0.33 7.69
CA SER A 176 -18.64 -0.90 8.79
C SER A 176 -17.96 -2.13 9.37
N LYS A 177 -17.42 -3.02 8.54
CA LYS A 177 -16.72 -4.22 9.01
C LYS A 177 -15.38 -3.88 9.67
N ALA A 178 -14.62 -2.95 9.10
CA ALA A 178 -13.35 -2.50 9.69
C ALA A 178 -13.56 -1.88 11.07
N LYS A 179 -14.63 -1.09 11.26
CA LYS A 179 -15.00 -0.52 12.56
C LYS A 179 -15.38 -1.58 13.59
N VAL A 180 -16.23 -2.54 13.23
CA VAL A 180 -16.60 -3.64 14.14
C VAL A 180 -15.36 -4.42 14.58
N TRP A 181 -14.43 -4.68 13.65
CA TRP A 181 -13.18 -5.32 14.00
C TRP A 181 -12.29 -4.47 14.91
N TYR A 182 -12.22 -3.16 14.69
CA TYR A 182 -11.48 -2.25 15.57
C TYR A 182 -12.06 -2.22 16.99
N GLU A 183 -13.38 -2.24 17.13
CA GLU A 183 -14.06 -2.32 18.42
C GLU A 183 -13.73 -3.64 19.14
N LEU A 184 -13.70 -4.75 18.39
CA LEU A 184 -13.26 -6.04 18.92
C LEU A 184 -11.78 -6.03 19.32
N PHE A 185 -10.93 -5.39 18.52
CA PHE A 185 -9.50 -5.25 18.79
C PHE A 185 -9.24 -4.51 20.11
N LEU A 186 -10.06 -3.49 20.43
CA LEU A 186 -9.96 -2.71 21.66
C LEU A 186 -10.84 -3.22 22.80
N LYS A 187 -11.51 -4.38 22.65
CA LYS A 187 -12.49 -4.82 23.63
C LYS A 187 -11.80 -5.14 24.97
N LYS A 188 -12.28 -4.48 26.03
CA LYS A 188 -11.75 -4.63 27.39
C LYS A 188 -12.08 -6.00 27.98
N THR A 189 -11.34 -6.34 29.02
CA THR A 189 -11.56 -7.57 29.78
C THR A 189 -12.93 -7.48 30.45
N GLU A 190 -13.83 -8.40 30.11
CA GLU A 190 -15.10 -8.61 30.80
C GLU A 190 -14.88 -9.78 31.77
N VAL A 191 -15.04 -9.53 33.06
CA VAL A 191 -14.99 -10.57 34.10
C VAL A 191 -16.40 -10.73 34.65
N ASP A 192 -16.87 -11.97 34.73
CA ASP A 192 -18.13 -12.28 35.40
C ASP A 192 -18.01 -11.92 36.89
N SER A 193 -18.86 -11.00 37.36
CA SER A 193 -18.76 -10.45 38.71
C SER A 193 -19.09 -11.46 39.82
N GLU A 194 -19.73 -12.58 39.49
CA GLU A 194 -20.16 -13.60 40.47
C GLU A 194 -19.20 -14.79 40.53
N THR A 195 -18.65 -15.20 39.39
CA THR A 195 -17.80 -16.40 39.26
C THR A 195 -16.31 -16.09 39.11
N ASN A 196 -15.95 -14.81 38.91
CA ASN A 196 -14.58 -14.36 38.65
C ASN A 196 -13.95 -14.99 37.39
N VAL A 197 -14.79 -15.54 36.51
CA VAL A 197 -14.38 -16.11 35.22
C VAL A 197 -14.21 -14.97 34.23
N ILE A 198 -13.08 -14.97 33.51
CA ILE A 198 -12.82 -14.04 32.43
C ILE A 198 -13.71 -14.43 31.24
N LEU A 199 -14.70 -13.59 30.92
CA LEU A 199 -15.63 -13.77 29.79
C LEU A 199 -15.01 -13.27 28.48
N VAL A 200 -14.24 -12.19 28.55
CA VAL A 200 -13.45 -11.62 27.45
C VAL A 200 -12.17 -11.06 28.08
N GLN A 201 -11.01 -11.20 27.43
CA GLN A 201 -9.74 -10.66 27.93
C GLN A 201 -9.18 -9.57 27.00
N GLU A 202 -8.72 -8.47 27.57
CA GLU A 202 -8.05 -7.37 26.88
C GLU A 202 -6.63 -7.78 26.54
N PHE A 203 -6.32 -7.83 25.24
CA PHE A 203 -4.96 -8.12 24.75
C PHE A 203 -4.29 -6.92 24.11
N TYR A 204 -5.09 -5.98 23.61
CA TYR A 204 -4.59 -4.81 22.89
C TYR A 204 -5.25 -3.55 23.43
N CYS A 205 -4.42 -2.59 23.77
CA CYS A 205 -4.82 -1.26 24.21
C CYS A 205 -4.82 -0.30 23.01
N SER A 206 -5.38 0.90 23.21
CA SER A 206 -5.29 1.97 22.22
C SER A 206 -3.85 2.33 21.84
N SER A 207 -2.86 2.04 22.70
CA SER A 207 -1.43 2.20 22.42
C SER A 207 -0.88 1.22 21.38
N ASP A 208 -1.57 0.09 21.16
CA ASP A 208 -1.13 -0.96 20.21
C ASP A 208 -1.66 -0.73 18.79
N VAL A 209 -2.47 0.31 18.61
CA VAL A 209 -2.98 0.74 17.31
C VAL A 209 -1.83 1.25 16.46
N THR A 210 -1.37 0.41 15.53
CA THR A 210 -0.33 0.79 14.59
C THR A 210 -0.86 1.80 13.55
N PRO A 211 0.02 2.57 12.91
CA PRO A 211 -0.37 3.41 11.77
C PRO A 211 -1.11 2.66 10.66
N TYR A 212 -0.80 1.38 10.43
CA TYR A 212 -1.47 0.56 9.42
C TYR A 212 -2.90 0.22 9.81
N ILE A 213 -3.14 -0.05 11.10
CA ILE A 213 -4.48 -0.30 11.64
C ILE A 213 -5.32 0.96 11.49
N HIS A 214 -4.77 2.13 11.88
CA HIS A 214 -5.45 3.41 11.68
C HIS A 214 -5.82 3.65 10.21
N VAL A 215 -4.86 3.45 9.29
CA VAL A 215 -5.11 3.62 7.84
C VAL A 215 -6.19 2.68 7.32
N LEU A 216 -6.18 1.41 7.75
CA LEU A 216 -7.18 0.43 7.37
C LEU A 216 -8.60 0.90 7.71
N ILE A 217 -8.79 1.37 8.94
CA ILE A 217 -10.12 1.69 9.48
C ILE A 217 -10.58 3.08 9.02
N SER A 218 -9.67 4.05 8.99
CA SER A 218 -10.02 5.44 8.76
C SER A 218 -9.99 5.83 7.28
N HIS A 219 -9.08 5.27 6.47
CA HIS A 219 -8.71 5.83 5.16
C HIS A 219 -8.94 4.87 3.98
N VAL A 220 -8.85 3.54 4.18
CA VAL A 220 -8.99 2.58 3.06
C VAL A 220 -10.38 2.64 2.41
N TRP A 221 -11.44 2.90 3.16
CA TRP A 221 -12.79 3.01 2.59
C TRP A 221 -12.97 4.27 1.73
N GLU A 222 -12.40 5.42 2.15
CA GLU A 222 -12.38 6.66 1.35
C GLU A 222 -11.61 6.44 0.05
N PHE A 223 -10.50 5.73 0.15
CA PHE A 223 -9.71 5.31 -0.99
C PHE A 223 -10.54 4.45 -1.96
N MET A 224 -11.27 3.46 -1.46
CA MET A 224 -12.13 2.60 -2.28
C MET A 224 -13.24 3.39 -2.98
N LEU A 225 -13.81 4.42 -2.33
CA LEU A 225 -14.78 5.32 -2.96
C LEU A 225 -14.13 6.14 -4.07
N LYS A 226 -12.98 6.74 -3.78
CA LYS A 226 -12.32 7.62 -4.74
C LYS A 226 -11.81 6.89 -5.98
N HIS A 227 -11.26 5.69 -5.79
CA HIS A 227 -10.62 4.90 -6.85
C HIS A 227 -11.45 3.68 -7.26
N GLN A 228 -12.78 3.75 -7.07
CA GLN A 228 -13.72 2.66 -7.34
C GLN A 228 -13.59 2.10 -8.76
N ARG A 229 -13.21 2.94 -9.73
CA ARG A 229 -12.96 2.56 -11.13
C ARG A 229 -11.98 1.39 -11.26
N TRP A 230 -10.89 1.39 -10.49
CA TRP A 230 -9.82 0.39 -10.61
C TRP A 230 -9.83 -0.62 -9.47
N GLY A 231 -10.34 -0.22 -8.30
CA GLY A 231 -10.33 -1.02 -7.09
C GLY A 231 -8.95 -1.10 -6.43
N LEU A 232 -8.90 -1.58 -5.19
CA LEU A 232 -7.67 -1.65 -4.38
C LEU A 232 -6.55 -2.49 -5.02
N ASN A 233 -6.92 -3.55 -5.75
CA ASN A 233 -5.94 -4.45 -6.37
C ASN A 233 -5.06 -3.76 -7.40
N ALA A 234 -5.59 -2.74 -8.08
CA ALA A 234 -4.86 -2.02 -9.10
C ALA A 234 -3.61 -1.32 -8.52
N PHE A 235 -3.62 -1.04 -7.22
CA PHE A 235 -2.52 -0.37 -6.53
C PHE A 235 -1.63 -1.33 -5.73
N SER A 236 -1.73 -2.65 -5.94
CA SER A 236 -0.76 -3.59 -5.40
C SER A 236 0.61 -3.46 -6.08
N CYS A 237 1.72 -3.50 -5.33
CA CYS A 237 3.08 -3.54 -5.88
C CYS A 237 3.62 -4.97 -6.09
N SER A 238 2.79 -5.99 -5.96
CA SER A 238 3.18 -7.40 -6.14
C SER A 238 3.83 -7.72 -7.49
N ALA A 239 3.41 -7.05 -8.57
CA ALA A 239 4.03 -7.20 -9.90
C ALA A 239 5.45 -6.63 -9.95
N VAL A 240 5.70 -5.52 -9.24
CA VAL A 240 7.04 -4.91 -9.10
C VAL A 240 7.94 -5.83 -8.30
N GLU A 241 7.45 -6.38 -7.19
CA GLU A 241 8.17 -7.36 -6.38
C GLU A 241 8.57 -8.62 -7.16
N LYS A 242 7.66 -9.17 -7.97
CA LYS A 242 7.95 -10.29 -8.88
C LYS A 242 9.05 -9.91 -9.86
N LYS A 243 8.98 -8.71 -10.44
CA LYS A 243 9.99 -8.21 -11.38
C LYS A 243 11.37 -8.09 -10.74
N ILE A 244 11.43 -7.52 -9.54
CA ILE A 244 12.69 -7.42 -8.78
C ILE A 244 13.22 -8.83 -8.49
N MET A 245 12.37 -9.79 -8.11
CA MET A 245 12.79 -11.19 -7.89
C MET A 245 13.46 -11.80 -9.12
N THR A 246 12.82 -11.67 -10.29
CA THR A 246 13.36 -12.19 -11.56
C THR A 246 14.70 -11.55 -11.88
N MET A 247 14.81 -10.23 -11.72
CA MET A 247 16.05 -9.50 -11.95
C MET A 247 17.15 -9.92 -10.97
N SER A 248 16.81 -10.14 -9.70
CA SER A 248 17.75 -10.61 -8.68
C SER A 248 18.34 -11.98 -9.00
N VAL A 249 17.52 -12.90 -9.50
CA VAL A 249 17.98 -14.22 -9.95
C VAL A 249 18.95 -14.09 -11.12
N ILE A 250 18.71 -13.17 -12.06
CA ILE A 250 19.61 -12.93 -13.20
C ILE A 250 20.96 -12.37 -12.72
N PHE A 251 20.96 -11.38 -11.82
CA PHE A 251 22.21 -10.81 -11.30
C PHE A 251 23.05 -11.83 -10.53
N LEU A 252 22.42 -12.67 -9.70
CA LEU A 252 23.12 -13.72 -8.95
C LEU A 252 23.64 -14.86 -9.83
N LYS A 253 22.99 -15.14 -10.97
CA LYS A 253 23.48 -16.15 -11.93
C LYS A 253 24.68 -15.66 -12.75
N ASN A 254 24.83 -14.34 -12.88
CA ASN A 254 25.87 -13.71 -13.70
C ASN A 254 27.02 -13.13 -12.85
N SER A 255 27.02 -13.36 -11.54
CA SER A 255 28.06 -12.97 -10.57
C SER A 255 28.92 -14.15 -10.15
#